data_AF-A0A0K0FXK9-F1
#
_entry.id   AF-A0A0K0FXK9-F1
#
_cell.length_a   1.000
_cell.length_b   1.000
_cell.length_c   1.000
_cell.angle_alpha   90.00
_cell.angle_beta   90.00
_cell.angle_gamma   90.00
#
_symmetry.space_group_name_H-M   'P 1'
#
loop_
_entity.id
_entity.type
_entity.pdbx_description
1 polymer ?
#
loop_
_entity_poly.entity_id
_entity_poly.type
_entity_poly.pdbx_seq_one_letter_code
_entity_poly.pdbx_strand_id
1 'polypeptide(L)'
;MDPSVSGFIQELQAETEKAKLIEQVHTLTERCWNICFQDNRFPSKMDAKNERCLDNCVNRFIDASVLILGHLQGHNSGNHVQKEPETKKSSWW
;
A
#
# COMPACT_ATOMS: atom_id res chain seq x y z
N MET A 1 -22.91 1.70 -28.38
CA MET A 1 -22.88 1.11 -27.04
C MET A 1 -24.20 1.45 -26.37
N ASP A 2 -24.91 0.47 -25.83
CA ASP A 2 -26.16 0.71 -25.10
C ASP A 2 -25.85 1.53 -23.82
N PRO A 3 -26.53 2.67 -23.57
CA PRO A 3 -26.24 3.53 -22.43
C PRO A 3 -26.31 2.81 -21.07
N SER A 4 -27.15 1.79 -20.94
CA SER A 4 -27.28 0.99 -19.72
C SER A 4 -26.01 0.17 -19.43
N VAL A 5 -25.40 -0.41 -20.46
CA VAL A 5 -24.17 -1.21 -20.33
C VAL A 5 -22.98 -0.36 -19.88
N SER A 6 -22.93 0.92 -20.29
CA SER A 6 -21.86 1.82 -19.85
C SER A 6 -21.88 2.09 -18.35
N GLY A 7 -23.07 2.27 -17.76
CA GLY A 7 -23.22 2.48 -16.32
C GLY A 7 -22.79 1.25 -15.52
N PHE A 8 -23.21 0.08 -15.98
CA PHE A 8 -22.83 -1.20 -15.37
C PHE A 8 -21.30 -1.44 -15.40
N ILE A 9 -20.61 -1.11 -16.49
CA ILE A 9 -19.14 -1.24 -16.56
C ILE A 9 -18.46 -0.37 -15.49
N GLN A 10 -18.97 0.84 -15.26
CA GLN A 10 -18.38 1.74 -14.27
C GLN A 10 -18.60 1.25 -12.83
N GLU A 11 -19.77 0.70 -12.53
CA GLU A 11 -20.05 0.05 -11.24
C GLU A 11 -19.15 -1.18 -11.02
N LEU A 12 -19.00 -2.02 -12.04
CA LEU A 12 -18.10 -3.17 -11.99
C LEU A 12 -16.65 -2.77 -11.76
N GLN A 13 -16.18 -1.69 -12.38
CA GLN A 13 -14.83 -1.18 -12.16
C GLN A 13 -14.63 -0.75 -10.70
N ALA A 14 -15.58 -0.03 -10.12
CA ALA A 14 -15.51 0.39 -8.72
C ALA A 14 -15.48 -0.80 -7.75
N GLU A 15 -16.31 -1.83 -7.98
CA GLU A 15 -16.29 -3.04 -7.15
C GLU A 15 -15.00 -3.85 -7.34
N THR A 16 -14.45 -3.87 -8.56
CA THR A 16 -13.16 -4.52 -8.84
C THR A 16 -12.01 -3.84 -8.08
N GLU A 17 -12.00 -2.51 -8.02
CA GLU A 17 -10.99 -1.76 -7.27
C GLU A 17 -11.08 -2.03 -5.76
N LYS A 18 -12.30 -2.10 -5.22
CA LYS A 18 -12.52 -2.49 -3.81
C LYS A 18 -12.01 -3.90 -3.54
N ALA A 19 -12.32 -4.87 -4.41
CA ALA A 19 -11.86 -6.25 -4.25
C ALA A 19 -10.33 -6.34 -4.23
N LYS A 20 -9.65 -5.61 -5.12
CA LYS A 20 -8.18 -5.52 -5.13
C LYS A 20 -7.62 -4.93 -3.84
N LEU A 21 -8.24 -3.89 -3.28
CA LEU A 21 -7.82 -3.33 -1.99
C LEU A 21 -7.94 -4.37 -0.87
N ILE A 22 -9.05 -5.11 -0.82
CA ILE A 22 -9.26 -6.16 0.19
C ILE A 22 -8.21 -7.27 0.06
N GLU A 23 -7.86 -7.67 -1.16
CA GLU A 23 -6.76 -8.61 -1.41
C GLU A 23 -5.41 -8.11 -0.88
N GLN A 24 -5.10 -6.82 -1.08
CA GLN A 24 -3.88 -6.21 -0.53
C GLN A 24 -3.91 -6.16 1.00
N VAL A 25 -5.07 -5.88 1.61
CA VAL A 25 -5.25 -5.92 3.07
C VAL A 25 -4.98 -7.33 3.60
N HIS A 26 -5.51 -8.38 2.96
CA HIS A 26 -5.25 -9.77 3.36
C HIS A 26 -3.76 -10.12 3.24
N THR A 27 -3.13 -9.73 2.13
CA THR A 27 -1.69 -9.96 1.89
C THR A 27 -0.82 -9.31 2.96
N LEU A 28 -1.07 -8.04 3.28
CA LEU A 28 -0.36 -7.32 4.33
C LEU A 28 -0.61 -7.93 5.70
N THR A 29 -1.86 -8.30 5.99
CA THR A 29 -2.25 -8.91 7.27
C THR A 29 -1.49 -10.20 7.50
N GLU A 30 -1.49 -11.13 6.55
CA GLU A 30 -0.78 -12.41 6.67
C GLU A 30 0.73 -12.21 6.84
N ARG A 31 1.34 -11.37 6.00
CA ARG A 31 2.77 -11.09 6.07
C ARG A 31 3.18 -10.44 7.39
N CYS A 32 2.51 -9.37 7.79
CA CYS A 32 2.86 -8.65 9.00
C CYS A 32 2.53 -9.43 10.26
N TRP A 33 1.53 -10.31 10.21
CA TRP A 33 1.28 -11.26 11.27
C TRP A 33 2.49 -12.19 11.48
N ASN A 34 2.97 -12.83 10.41
CA ASN A 34 4.13 -13.74 10.48
C ASN A 34 5.41 -13.04 10.99
N ILE A 35 5.59 -11.76 10.68
CA ILE A 35 6.77 -10.97 11.12
C ILE A 35 6.65 -10.57 12.60
N CYS A 36 5.49 -10.07 13.01
CA CYS A 36 5.30 -9.47 14.33
C CYS A 36 4.91 -10.49 15.41
N PHE A 37 4.26 -11.60 15.04
CA PHE A 37 3.77 -12.64 15.94
C PHE A 37 4.47 -13.98 15.68
N GLN A 38 5.79 -14.00 15.82
CA GLN A 38 6.62 -15.19 15.49
C GLN A 38 6.31 -16.41 16.37
N ASP A 39 5.81 -16.20 17.59
CA ASP A 39 5.39 -17.28 18.49
C ASP A 39 3.93 -17.71 18.28
N ASN A 40 3.28 -17.14 17.27
CA ASN A 40 1.91 -17.41 16.83
C ASN A 40 0.86 -17.36 17.95
N ARG A 41 1.12 -16.58 19.00
CA ARG A 41 0.16 -16.34 20.07
C ARG A 41 -0.83 -15.27 19.64
N PHE A 42 -2.10 -15.55 19.87
CA PHE A 42 -3.17 -14.56 19.80
C PHE A 42 -3.29 -13.91 21.18
N PRO A 43 -2.76 -12.70 21.39
CA PRO A 43 -2.87 -12.07 22.68
C PRO A 43 -4.32 -11.59 22.91
N SER A 44 -4.77 -11.61 24.16
CA SER A 44 -6.10 -11.09 24.52
C SER A 44 -6.24 -9.58 24.32
N LYS A 45 -5.10 -8.87 24.24
CA LYS A 45 -5.00 -7.45 23.91
C LYS A 45 -3.75 -7.23 23.07
N MET A 46 -3.82 -6.27 22.17
CA MET A 46 -2.63 -5.84 21.45
C MET A 46 -1.67 -5.14 22.43
N ASP A 47 -0.42 -5.60 22.49
CA ASP A 47 0.62 -4.93 23.27
C ASP A 47 1.32 -3.86 22.41
N ALA A 48 1.91 -2.86 23.07
CA ALA A 48 2.55 -1.73 22.37
C ALA A 48 3.71 -2.15 21.46
N LYS A 49 4.36 -3.29 21.72
CA LYS A 49 5.43 -3.81 20.88
C LYS A 49 4.87 -4.33 19.56
N ASN A 50 3.79 -5.10 19.61
CA ASN A 50 3.10 -5.65 18.44
C ASN A 50 2.40 -4.54 17.64
N GLU A 51 1.79 -3.54 18.30
CA GLU A 51 1.25 -2.35 17.61
C GLU A 51 2.33 -1.63 16.80
N ARG A 52 3.45 -1.31 17.45
CA ARG A 52 4.58 -0.65 16.79
C ARG A 52 5.19 -1.54 15.69
N CYS A 53 5.23 -2.85 15.87
CA CYS A 53 5.71 -3.76 14.84
C CYS A 53 4.80 -3.73 13.61
N LEU A 54 3.48 -3.82 13.80
CA LEU A 54 2.49 -3.81 12.71
C LEU A 54 2.55 -2.50 11.91
N ASP A 55 2.59 -1.36 12.58
CA ASP A 55 2.72 -0.04 11.95
C ASP A 55 3.98 0.04 11.08
N ASN A 56 5.14 -0.34 11.63
CA ASN A 56 6.39 -0.36 10.88
C ASN A 56 6.35 -1.38 9.73
N CYS A 57 5.80 -2.57 9.94
CA CYS A 57 5.75 -3.61 8.92
C CYS A 57 4.95 -3.16 7.69
N VAL A 58 3.75 -2.62 7.91
CA VAL A 58 2.89 -2.14 6.82
C VAL A 58 3.55 -0.97 6.07
N ASN A 59 4.02 0.05 6.79
CA ASN A 59 4.66 1.22 6.19
C ASN A 59 5.89 0.83 5.37
N ARG A 60 6.77 -0.01 5.92
CA ARG A 60 7.98 -0.47 5.22
C ARG A 60 7.67 -1.36 4.02
N PHE A 61 6.63 -2.20 4.08
CA PHE A 61 6.24 -2.99 2.93
C PHE A 61 5.76 -2.10 1.78
N ILE A 62 4.88 -1.14 2.06
CA ILE A 62 4.38 -0.21 1.05
C ILE A 62 5.52 0.62 0.47
N ASP A 63 6.41 1.17 1.31
CA ASP A 63 7.59 1.93 0.86
C ASP A 63 8.47 1.10 -0.09
N ALA A 64 8.76 -0.14 0.28
CA ALA A 64 9.57 -1.05 -0.54
C ALA A 64 8.86 -1.41 -1.86
N SER A 65 7.55 -1.68 -1.83
CA SER A 65 6.75 -1.95 -3.03
C SER A 65 6.79 -0.76 -3.99
N VAL A 66 6.60 0.47 -3.51
CA VAL A 66 6.68 1.69 -4.32
C VAL A 66 8.08 1.88 -4.89
N LEU A 67 9.12 1.66 -4.08
CA LEU A 67 10.51 1.74 -4.54
C LEU A 67 10.78 0.76 -5.69
N ILE A 68 10.39 -0.50 -5.53
CA ILE A 68 10.58 -1.55 -6.54
C ILE A 68 9.80 -1.21 -7.81
N LEU A 69 8.54 -0.81 -7.69
CA LEU A 69 7.72 -0.39 -8.82
C LEU A 69 8.35 0.80 -9.56
N GLY A 70 8.86 1.78 -8.83
CA GLY A 70 9.58 2.92 -9.40
C GLY A 70 10.82 2.50 -10.19
N HIS A 71 11.61 1.53 -9.70
CA HIS A 71 12.76 0.99 -10.42
C HIS A 71 12.35 0.22 -11.68
N LEU A 72 11.30 -0.60 -11.60
CA LEU A 72 10.80 -1.37 -12.74
C LEU A 72 10.23 -0.46 -13.84
N GLN A 73 9.52 0.61 -13.46
CA GLN A 73 9.03 1.62 -14.40
C GLN A 73 10.18 2.45 -15.00
N GLY A 74 11.17 2.83 -14.18
CA GLY A 74 12.37 3.56 -14.62
C GLY A 74 13.30 2.76 -15.53
N HIS A 75 13.33 1.42 -15.42
CA HIS A 75 14.09 0.57 -16.34
C HIS A 75 13.47 0.49 -17.75
N ASN A 76 12.21 0.91 -17.93
CA ASN A 76 11.55 1.03 -19.23
C ASN A 76 11.66 2.44 -19.84
N SER A 77 12.33 3.39 -19.19
CA SER A 77 12.51 4.74 -19.71
C SER A 77 13.79 5.35 -19.18
N GLY A 78 14.81 5.45 -20.03
CA GLY A 78 16.00 6.23 -19.74
C GLY A 78 15.62 7.64 -19.26
N ASN A 79 16.25 8.08 -18.18
CA ASN A 79 16.17 9.41 -17.56
C ASN A 79 14.77 9.86 -17.10
N HIS A 80 14.48 9.66 -15.81
CA HIS A 80 13.84 10.71 -15.02
C HIS A 80 14.35 10.67 -13.58
N VAL A 81 15.10 11.72 -13.22
CA VAL A 81 15.44 12.08 -11.84
C VAL A 81 14.15 12.15 -11.03
N GLN A 82 14.09 11.41 -9.92
CA GLN A 82 13.06 11.59 -8.90
C GLN A 82 13.16 13.03 -8.41
N LYS A 83 12.15 13.86 -8.73
CA LYS A 83 11.98 15.10 -7.99
C LYS A 83 11.53 14.71 -6.59
N GLU A 84 12.40 14.98 -5.63
CA GLU A 84 12.05 15.15 -4.22
C GLU A 84 10.76 15.98 -4.14
N PRO A 85 9.76 15.58 -3.34
CA PRO A 85 8.65 16.48 -3.06
C PRO A 85 9.27 17.70 -2.38
N GLU A 86 9.34 18.81 -3.12
CA GLU A 86 9.64 20.13 -2.56
C GLU A 86 8.60 20.39 -1.47
N THR A 87 8.93 19.99 -0.25
CA THR A 87 8.43 20.69 0.92
C THR A 87 8.93 22.11 0.73
N LYS A 88 8.06 22.93 0.15
CA LYS A 88 8.24 24.37 0.07
C LYS A 88 8.71 24.79 1.45
N LYS A 89 9.99 25.14 1.52
CA LYS A 89 10.56 25.95 2.58
C LYS A 89 9.80 27.27 2.50
N SER A 90 8.61 27.31 3.08
CA SER A 90 7.86 28.55 3.31
C SER A 90 8.60 29.26 4.43
N SER A 91 9.70 29.89 4.05
CA SER A 91 10.29 31.02 4.72
C SER A 91 9.28 32.15 4.68
N TRP A 92 8.24 32.08 5.51
CA TRP A 92 7.38 33.22 5.83
C TRP A 92 6.86 33.25 7.27
N TRP A 93 7.24 32.33 8.17
CA TRP A 93 7.32 32.55 9.63
C TRP A 93 8.22 31.48 10.26
#